data_AF-A0A0A1CLX6-F1
#
_entry.id   AF-A0A0A1CLX6-F1
#
_cell.length_a   1.000
_cell.length_b   1.000
_cell.length_c   1.000
_cell.angle_alpha   90.00
_cell.angle_beta   90.00
_cell.angle_gamma   90.00
#
_symmetry.space_group_name_H-M   'P 1'
#
loop_
_entity.id
_entity.type
_entity.pdbx_description
1 polymer ?
#
loop_
_entity_poly.entity_id
_entity_poly.type
_entity_poly.pdbx_seq_one_letter_code
_entity_poly.pdbx_strand_id
1 'polypeptide(L)'
;YDWDVGNEALSDSGEEYLRDTPARRAIGDDYLVKAFEFARAADPEVELYYNDYNIEQPYKHAKGLRLIQELQSAGVKVDGIGIQSH
;
A
#
# COMPACT_ATOMS: atom_id res chain seq x y z
N TYR A 1 -1.38 17.31 7.52
CA TYR A 1 -1.17 16.14 8.41
C TYR A 1 -1.67 14.97 7.62
N ASP A 2 -0.80 14.00 7.38
CA ASP A 2 -0.84 12.90 6.40
C ASP A 2 -1.44 11.61 6.97
N TRP A 3 -1.84 10.67 6.10
CA TRP A 3 -2.37 9.36 6.50
C TRP A 3 -1.61 8.19 5.87
N ASP A 4 -1.26 7.22 6.69
CA ASP A 4 -0.89 5.87 6.25
C ASP A 4 -2.15 5.08 5.89
N VAL A 5 -2.54 5.11 4.62
CA VAL A 5 -3.77 4.46 4.14
C VAL A 5 -3.65 2.94 4.16
N GLY A 6 -2.47 2.45 3.79
CA GLY A 6 -2.09 1.05 3.91
C GLY A 6 -0.86 0.92 4.78
N ASN A 7 -0.93 0.08 5.80
CA ASN A 7 0.20 -0.24 6.66
C ASN A 7 0.55 -1.73 6.54
N GLU A 8 1.79 -2.02 6.15
CA GLU A 8 2.39 -3.35 6.16
C GLU A 8 1.55 -4.43 5.45
N ALA A 9 1.06 -4.12 4.26
CA ALA A 9 0.27 -5.03 3.46
C ALA A 9 1.12 -6.11 2.76
N LEU A 10 2.41 -5.85 2.53
CA LEU A 10 3.30 -6.74 1.78
C LEU A 10 3.79 -7.89 2.65
N SER A 11 3.79 -9.11 2.11
CA SER A 11 4.31 -10.27 2.81
C SER A 11 5.85 -10.30 2.80
N ASP A 12 6.43 -10.65 3.94
CA ASP A 12 7.87 -10.91 4.07
C ASP A 12 8.27 -12.31 3.53
N SER A 13 7.28 -13.16 3.23
CA SER A 13 7.51 -14.57 2.88
C SER A 13 7.61 -14.77 1.37
N GLY A 14 8.75 -15.31 0.92
CA GLY A 14 8.94 -15.88 -0.42
C GLY A 14 8.25 -15.10 -1.56
N GLU A 15 7.49 -15.83 -2.38
CA GLU A 15 6.71 -15.29 -3.51
C GLU A 15 5.34 -14.72 -3.10
N GLU A 16 4.92 -14.88 -1.83
CA GLU A 16 3.65 -14.33 -1.38
C GLU A 16 3.68 -12.80 -1.52
N TYR A 17 2.69 -12.25 -2.22
CA TYR A 17 2.70 -10.84 -2.54
C TYR A 17 2.13 -9.98 -1.40
N LEU A 18 0.82 -10.07 -1.18
CA LEU A 18 0.11 -9.39 -0.09
C LEU A 18 -0.14 -10.38 1.06
N ARG A 19 -0.26 -9.87 2.28
CA ARG A 19 -0.65 -10.66 3.45
C ARG A 19 -2.13 -11.05 3.37
N ASP A 20 -2.49 -12.18 3.96
CA ASP A 20 -3.89 -12.52 4.17
C ASP A 20 -4.49 -11.68 5.31
N THR A 21 -5.32 -10.70 4.94
CA THR A 21 -5.99 -9.78 5.89
C THR A 21 -7.51 -9.88 5.74
N PRO A 22 -8.30 -9.52 6.76
CA PRO A 22 -9.76 -9.46 6.62
C PRO A 22 -10.23 -8.58 5.45
N ALA A 23 -9.58 -7.43 5.23
CA ALA A 23 -9.88 -6.54 4.12
C ALA A 23 -9.65 -7.22 2.77
N ARG A 24 -8.50 -7.90 2.62
CA ARG A 24 -8.18 -8.68 1.42
C ARG A 24 -9.16 -9.83 1.19
N ARG A 25 -9.55 -10.56 2.23
CA ARG A 25 -10.55 -11.65 2.10
C ARG A 25 -11.93 -11.14 1.70
N ALA A 26 -12.30 -9.94 2.16
CA ALA A 26 -13.61 -9.35 1.87
C ALA A 26 -13.70 -8.72 0.47
N ILE A 27 -12.65 -8.03 0.03
CA ILE A 27 -12.66 -7.21 -1.20
C ILE A 27 -11.87 -7.87 -2.34
N GLY A 28 -10.85 -8.68 -2.01
CA GLY A 28 -9.87 -9.19 -2.96
C GLY A 28 -8.58 -8.37 -2.96
N ASP A 29 -7.72 -8.63 -3.94
CA ASP A 29 -6.40 -7.97 -4.06
C ASP A 29 -6.52 -6.46 -4.35
N ASP A 30 -7.68 -5.99 -4.84
CA ASP A 30 -7.96 -4.58 -5.11
C ASP A 30 -8.25 -3.75 -3.84
N TYR A 31 -8.20 -4.35 -2.64
CA TYR A 31 -8.59 -3.65 -1.41
C TYR A 31 -7.76 -2.39 -1.13
N LEU A 32 -6.47 -2.38 -1.52
CA LEU A 32 -5.61 -1.20 -1.37
C LEU A 32 -6.02 -0.09 -2.36
N VAL A 33 -6.37 -0.43 -3.60
CA VAL A 33 -6.93 0.54 -4.56
C VAL A 33 -8.17 1.20 -3.95
N LYS A 34 -9.10 0.38 -3.41
CA LYS A 34 -10.31 0.88 -2.77
C LYS A 34 -10.02 1.74 -1.54
N ALA A 35 -9.07 1.34 -0.71
CA ALA A 35 -8.68 2.11 0.47
C ALA A 35 -8.20 3.52 0.08
N PHE A 36 -7.35 3.64 -0.93
CA PHE A 36 -6.85 4.94 -1.40
C PHE A 36 -7.93 5.76 -2.13
N GLU A 37 -8.80 5.13 -2.93
CA GLU A 37 -9.95 5.80 -3.54
C GLU A 37 -10.86 6.41 -2.47
N PHE A 38 -11.17 5.65 -1.42
CA PHE A 38 -12.03 6.12 -0.33
C PHE A 38 -11.35 7.18 0.54
N ALA A 39 -10.06 7.04 0.84
CA ALA A 39 -9.31 8.04 1.58
C ALA A 39 -9.27 9.38 0.82
N ARG A 40 -8.99 9.35 -0.49
CA ARG A 40 -9.00 10.55 -1.33
C ARG A 40 -10.38 11.19 -1.45
N ALA A 41 -11.43 10.38 -1.51
CA ALA A 41 -12.80 10.88 -1.54
C ALA A 41 -13.22 11.54 -0.21
N ALA A 42 -12.69 11.05 0.91
CA ALA A 42 -12.95 11.60 2.23
C ALA A 42 -12.22 12.93 2.50
N ASP A 43 -10.97 13.03 2.06
CA ASP A 43 -10.19 14.25 2.13
C ASP A 43 -9.32 14.39 0.86
N PRO A 44 -9.68 15.29 -0.08
CA PRO A 44 -8.92 15.49 -1.31
C PRO A 44 -7.56 16.15 -1.11
N GLU A 45 -7.31 16.85 0.01
CA GLU A 45 -6.12 17.67 0.23
C GLU A 45 -5.08 16.99 1.11
N VAL A 46 -5.45 15.98 1.89
CA VAL A 46 -4.50 15.21 2.70
C VAL A 46 -3.51 14.43 1.83
N GLU A 47 -2.27 14.32 2.29
CA GLU A 47 -1.29 13.43 1.68
C GLU A 47 -1.54 11.97 2.12
N LEU A 48 -1.56 11.07 1.15
CA LEU A 48 -1.85 9.65 1.35
C LEU A 48 -0.61 8.80 1.10
N TYR A 49 -0.17 8.08 2.12
CA TYR A 49 1.02 7.26 2.11
C TYR A 49 0.69 5.76 2.18
N TYR A 50 1.57 4.97 1.58
CA TYR A 50 1.72 3.55 1.92
C TYR A 50 2.93 3.40 2.85
N ASN A 51 2.76 2.78 4.01
CA ASN A 51 3.80 2.64 5.03
C ASN A 51 4.15 1.17 5.30
N ASP A 52 5.43 0.84 5.39
CA ASP A 52 5.87 -0.54 5.62
C ASP A 52 7.30 -0.62 6.20
N TYR A 53 7.59 -1.71 6.90
CA TYR A 53 8.94 -2.06 7.36
C TYR A 53 9.64 -3.00 6.37
N ASN A 54 10.98 -3.05 6.42
CA ASN A 54 11.83 -3.84 5.52
C ASN A 54 11.62 -3.54 4.03
N ILE A 55 10.86 -2.50 3.66
CA ILE A 55 10.54 -2.18 2.26
C ILE A 55 11.79 -1.78 1.48
N GLU A 56 12.82 -1.30 2.18
CA GLU A 56 14.14 -1.02 1.66
C GLU A 56 14.99 -2.29 1.39
N GLN A 57 14.60 -3.43 1.95
CA GLN A 57 15.30 -4.71 1.75
C GLN A 57 15.01 -5.28 0.36
N PRO A 58 16.00 -5.89 -0.33
CA PRO A 58 15.84 -6.34 -1.71
C PRO A 58 14.64 -7.27 -1.97
N TYR A 59 14.30 -8.14 -1.00
CA TYR A 59 13.22 -9.11 -1.14
C TYR A 59 11.82 -8.50 -1.07
N LYS A 60 11.66 -7.34 -0.42
CA LYS A 60 10.37 -6.66 -0.23
C LYS A 60 10.24 -5.42 -1.12
N HIS A 61 11.36 -4.78 -1.46
CA HIS A 61 11.41 -3.62 -2.34
C HIS A 61 10.71 -3.90 -3.68
N ALA A 62 10.98 -5.04 -4.33
CA ALA A 62 10.32 -5.40 -5.59
C ALA A 62 8.79 -5.50 -5.46
N LYS A 63 8.29 -6.00 -4.32
CA LYS A 63 6.84 -6.07 -4.02
C LYS A 63 6.27 -4.66 -3.80
N GLY A 64 7.02 -3.80 -3.10
CA GLY A 64 6.67 -2.39 -2.92
C GLY A 64 6.52 -1.64 -4.24
N LEU A 65 7.52 -1.76 -5.13
CA LEU A 65 7.46 -1.15 -6.47
C LEU A 65 6.25 -1.65 -7.27
N ARG A 66 6.00 -2.96 -7.23
CA ARG A 66 4.82 -3.56 -7.87
C ARG A 66 3.52 -2.94 -7.34
N LEU A 67 3.37 -2.80 -6.02
CA LEU A 67 2.16 -2.22 -5.42
C LEU A 67 1.93 -0.79 -5.89
N ILE A 68 2.98 0.03 -5.89
CA ILE A 68 2.85 1.43 -6.32
C ILE A 68 2.50 1.52 -7.80
N GLN A 69 3.07 0.67 -8.64
CA GLN A 69 2.71 0.59 -10.06
C GLN A 69 1.26 0.15 -10.26
N GLU A 70 0.77 -0.82 -9.50
CA GLU A 70 -0.63 -1.29 -9.56
C GLU A 70 -1.59 -0.16 -9.15
N LEU A 71 -1.32 0.55 -8.05
CA LEU A 71 -2.12 1.70 -7.60
C LEU A 71 -2.13 2.81 -8.67
N GLN A 72 -0.97 3.19 -9.19
CA GLN A 72 -0.87 4.21 -10.25
C GLN A 72 -1.60 3.80 -11.52
N SER A 73 -1.52 2.52 -11.92
CA SER A 73 -2.21 1.98 -13.09
C SER A 73 -3.73 1.97 -12.92
N ALA A 74 -4.23 1.87 -11.69
CA ALA A 74 -5.63 2.01 -11.35
C ALA A 74 -6.10 3.48 -11.26
N GLY A 75 -5.23 4.46 -11.51
CA GLY A 75 -5.54 5.89 -11.42
C GLY A 75 -5.49 6.45 -10.00
N VAL A 76 -4.96 5.70 -9.04
CA VAL A 76 -4.77 6.16 -7.66
C VAL A 76 -3.52 7.03 -7.58
N LYS A 77 -3.67 8.22 -6.98
CA LYS A 77 -2.53 9.05 -6.57
C LYS A 77 -2.06 8.64 -5.17
N VAL A 78 -0.86 8.07 -5.10
CA VAL A 78 -0.09 7.87 -3.86
C VAL A 78 0.86 9.07 -3.72
N ASP A 79 0.78 9.80 -2.60
CA ASP A 79 1.59 11.01 -2.40
C ASP A 79 3.00 10.68 -1.88
N GLY A 80 3.15 9.57 -1.16
CA GLY A 80 4.46 9.12 -0.74
C GLY A 80 4.51 7.71 -0.16
N ILE A 81 5.72 7.30 0.23
CA ILE A 81 6.02 6.00 0.82
C ILE A 81 6.68 6.21 2.17
N GLY A 82 6.06 5.67 3.22
CA GLY A 82 6.62 5.61 4.56
C GLY A 82 7.59 4.44 4.67
N ILE A 83 8.87 4.72 4.94
CA ILE A 83 9.88 3.72 5.27
C ILE A 83 10.06 3.75 6.79
N GLN A 84 9.49 2.75 7.49
CA GLN A 84 9.51 2.71 8.96
C GLN A 84 10.94 2.73 9.53
N SER A 85 11.92 2.20 8.80
CA SER A 85 13.36 2.28 9.12
C SER A 85 13.73 1.70 10.50
N HIS A 86 13.17 0.54 10.83
CA HIS A 86 13.52 -0.24 12.02
C HIS A 86 14.92 -0.86 11.93
#